data_AF-A0A9P1JX44-F1
#
_entry.id   AF-A0A9P1JX44-F1
#
_cell.length_a   1.000
_cell.length_b   1.000
_cell.length_c   1.000
_cell.angle_alpha   90.00
_cell.angle_beta   90.00
_cell.angle_gamma   90.00
#
_symmetry.space_group_name_H-M   'P 1'
#
loop_
_entity.id
_entity.type
_entity.pdbx_description
1 polymer ?
#
loop_
_entity_poly.entity_id
_entity_poly.type
_entity_poly.pdbx_seq_one_letter_code
_entity_poly.pdbx_strand_id
1 'polypeptide(L)'
;MDALHRRVASERMRARHAEAEVERLRRLLDPPAAQLRRTAAAETNAPTDLGGRAILYVGGRTKSLPHLRAAVETRNGCLLHHDGGFEQTTRCLEGLVERADVVVCPVDCVSHDACLRVKGLCRRMGKPFVPMRSAGATSFARILHSFGQDGSGEDAAHH
;
A
#
# COMPACT_ATOMS: atom_id res chain seq x y z
N MET A 1 7.95 25.81 -36.51
CA MET A 1 8.00 25.25 -35.14
C MET A 1 6.75 25.52 -34.29
N ASP A 2 5.95 26.56 -34.59
CA ASP A 2 4.85 26.97 -33.70
C ASP A 2 3.63 26.03 -33.62
N ALA A 3 3.29 25.31 -34.69
CA ALA A 3 2.12 24.42 -34.68
C ALA A 3 2.30 23.22 -33.75
N LEU A 4 3.51 22.66 -33.69
CA LEU A 4 3.85 21.55 -32.79
C LEU A 4 3.83 22.01 -31.33
N HIS A 5 4.42 23.17 -31.02
CA HIS A 5 4.39 23.74 -29.67
C HIS A 5 2.95 24.04 -29.19
N ARG A 6 2.09 24.58 -30.05
CA ARG A 6 0.67 24.80 -29.74
C ARG A 6 -0.07 23.49 -29.47
N ARG A 7 0.21 22.43 -30.25
CA ARG A 7 -0.42 21.11 -30.05
C ARG A 7 0.04 20.46 -28.75
N VAL A 8 1.34 20.48 -28.46
CA VAL A 8 1.90 19.98 -27.19
C VAL A 8 1.34 20.75 -25.98
N ALA A 9 1.20 22.07 -26.08
CA ALA A 9 0.59 22.88 -25.02
C ALA A 9 -0.88 22.53 -24.79
N SER A 10 -1.66 22.32 -25.85
CA SER A 10 -3.07 21.91 -25.77
C SER A 10 -3.22 20.53 -25.12
N GLU A 11 -2.42 19.55 -25.54
CA GLU A 11 -2.44 18.20 -24.96
C GLU A 11 -2.04 18.21 -23.48
N ARG A 12 -1.01 18.98 -23.09
CA ARG A 12 -0.62 19.13 -21.69
C ARG A 12 -1.72 19.78 -20.85
N MET A 13 -2.43 20.76 -21.40
CA MET A 13 -3.55 21.41 -20.70
C MET A 13 -4.72 20.45 -20.51
N ARG A 14 -5.05 19.65 -21.54
CA ARG A 14 -6.05 18.58 -21.45
C ARG A 14 -5.68 17.52 -20.42
N ALA A 15 -4.42 17.06 -20.43
CA ALA A 15 -3.90 16.10 -19.46
C ALA A 15 -4.04 16.61 -18.03
N ARG A 16 -3.63 17.85 -17.75
CA ARG A 16 -3.78 18.47 -16.41
C ARG A 16 -5.25 18.57 -15.98
N HIS A 17 -6.15 18.93 -16.90
CA HIS A 17 -7.57 19.01 -16.57
C HIS A 17 -8.16 17.62 -16.29
N ALA A 18 -7.79 16.63 -17.07
CA ALA A 18 -8.20 15.24 -16.84
C ALA A 18 -7.66 14.72 -15.49
N GLU A 19 -6.39 14.97 -15.18
CA GLU A 19 -5.77 14.63 -13.89
C GLU A 19 -6.50 15.30 -12.71
N ALA A 20 -6.85 16.58 -12.84
CA ALA A 20 -7.59 17.31 -11.81
C ALA A 20 -8.99 16.72 -11.56
N GLU A 21 -9.71 16.33 -12.62
CA GLU A 21 -11.05 15.72 -12.46
C GLU A 21 -10.96 14.31 -11.90
N VAL A 22 -9.97 13.52 -12.32
CA VAL A 22 -9.70 12.21 -11.71
C VAL A 22 -9.45 12.35 -10.21
N GLU A 23 -8.63 13.33 -9.80
CA GLU A 23 -8.37 13.60 -8.39
C GLU A 23 -9.62 14.08 -7.64
N ARG A 24 -10.50 14.84 -8.30
CA ARG A 24 -11.80 15.24 -7.72
C ARG A 24 -12.69 14.03 -7.48
N LEU A 25 -12.85 13.16 -8.48
CA LEU A 25 -13.67 11.94 -8.39
C LEU A 25 -13.13 10.98 -7.33
N ARG A 26 -11.80 10.79 -7.26
CA ARG A 26 -11.16 10.00 -6.20
C ARG A 26 -11.50 10.50 -4.81
N ARG A 27 -11.48 11.82 -4.60
CA ARG A 27 -11.85 12.42 -3.31
C ARG A 27 -13.31 12.18 -2.91
N LEU A 28 -14.22 12.12 -3.88
CA LEU A 28 -15.64 11.81 -3.64
C LEU A 28 -15.87 10.34 -3.29
N LEU A 29 -15.08 9.43 -3.87
CA LEU A 29 -15.15 7.98 -3.63
C LEU A 29 -14.37 7.53 -2.37
N ASP A 30 -13.70 8.47 -1.69
CA ASP A 30 -12.92 8.20 -0.49
C ASP A 30 -13.80 8.25 0.77
N PRO A 31 -14.01 7.14 1.49
CA PRO A 31 -14.81 7.14 2.69
C PRO A 31 -14.15 8.00 3.77
N PRO A 32 -14.93 8.67 4.64
CA PRO A 32 -14.39 9.45 5.74
C PRO A 32 -13.51 8.60 6.67
N ALA A 33 -12.42 9.18 7.17
CA ALA A 33 -11.51 8.56 8.14
C ALA A 33 -12.24 7.89 9.33
N ALA A 34 -13.29 8.53 9.85
CA ALA A 34 -14.09 8.00 10.96
C ALA A 34 -14.80 6.68 10.61
N GLN A 35 -15.23 6.50 9.35
CA GLN A 35 -15.87 5.27 8.88
C GLN A 35 -14.85 4.14 8.79
N LEU A 36 -13.64 4.42 8.30
CA LEU A 36 -12.53 3.47 8.26
C LEU A 36 -12.13 2.98 9.67
N ARG A 37 -12.14 3.88 10.66
CA ARG A 37 -11.82 3.54 12.05
C ARG A 37 -12.85 2.59 12.67
N ARG A 38 -14.14 2.81 12.43
CA ARG A 38 -15.20 1.93 12.92
C ARG A 38 -15.12 0.53 12.30
N THR A 39 -14.87 0.44 11.00
CA THR A 39 -14.77 -0.87 10.31
C THR A 39 -13.51 -1.63 10.73
N ALA A 40 -12.42 -0.94 11.08
CA ALA A 40 -11.23 -1.58 11.63
C ALA A 40 -11.45 -2.05 13.09
N ALA A 41 -12.14 -1.25 13.91
CA ALA A 41 -12.42 -1.58 15.30
C ALA A 41 -13.46 -2.70 15.47
N ALA A 42 -14.38 -2.86 14.51
CA ALA A 42 -15.44 -3.86 14.58
C ALA A 42 -14.97 -5.32 14.34
N GLU A 43 -13.74 -5.55 13.88
CA GLU A 43 -13.25 -6.88 13.50
C GLU A 43 -12.09 -7.44 14.34
N THR A 44 -11.65 -6.80 15.44
CA THR A 44 -10.40 -7.24 16.11
C THR A 44 -10.49 -7.26 17.63
N ASN A 45 -10.67 -8.44 18.21
CA ASN A 45 -10.57 -8.69 19.66
C ASN A 45 -9.32 -9.49 20.08
N ALA A 46 -8.29 -9.57 19.24
CA ALA A 46 -6.98 -10.08 19.66
C ALA A 46 -5.85 -9.19 19.11
N PRO A 47 -5.00 -8.61 19.97
CA PRO A 47 -3.77 -7.96 19.52
C PRO A 47 -2.80 -9.05 19.05
N THR A 48 -2.64 -9.15 17.74
CA THR A 48 -1.61 -9.97 17.09
C THR A 48 -0.32 -9.15 17.04
N ASP A 49 0.77 -9.64 17.64
CA ASP A 49 2.09 -9.01 17.57
C ASP A 49 2.73 -9.27 16.20
N LEU A 50 3.30 -8.21 15.59
CA LEU A 50 4.03 -8.26 14.33
C LEU A 50 5.53 -8.46 14.53
N GLY A 51 6.04 -8.49 15.77
CA GLY A 51 7.41 -8.86 16.10
C GLY A 51 8.48 -7.93 15.51
N GLY A 52 8.17 -6.64 15.38
CA GLY A 52 9.05 -5.63 14.79
C GLY A 52 9.03 -5.58 13.26
N ARG A 53 8.22 -6.41 12.58
CA ARG A 53 8.23 -6.50 11.10
C ARG A 53 7.93 -5.17 10.41
N ALA A 54 8.70 -4.88 9.37
CA ALA A 54 8.49 -3.77 8.46
C ALA A 54 7.57 -4.19 7.30
N ILE A 55 6.42 -3.51 7.19
CA ILE A 55 5.41 -3.75 6.16
C ILE A 55 5.47 -2.60 5.16
N LEU A 56 5.79 -2.89 3.90
CA LEU A 56 5.69 -1.91 2.81
C LEU A 56 4.30 -1.95 2.19
N TYR A 57 3.59 -0.83 2.22
CA TYR A 57 2.32 -0.64 1.55
C TYR A 57 2.52 0.15 0.25
N VAL A 58 2.20 -0.45 -0.90
CA VAL A 58 2.39 0.17 -2.22
C VAL A 58 1.06 0.58 -2.83
N GLY A 59 0.84 1.88 -2.97
CA GLY A 59 -0.40 2.49 -3.45
C GLY A 59 -1.32 2.92 -2.32
N GLY A 60 -2.62 2.75 -2.54
CA GLY A 60 -3.67 3.06 -1.59
C GLY A 60 -4.03 4.53 -1.49
N ARG A 61 -4.97 4.81 -0.58
CA ARG A 61 -5.55 6.13 -0.39
C ARG A 61 -4.76 6.88 0.68
N THR A 62 -4.23 8.07 0.37
CA THR A 62 -3.40 8.83 1.32
C THR A 62 -4.12 9.09 2.65
N LYS A 63 -5.46 9.25 2.63
CA LYS A 63 -6.29 9.45 3.82
C LYS A 63 -6.35 8.22 4.75
N SER A 64 -6.15 7.01 4.23
CA SER A 64 -6.16 5.80 5.06
C SER A 64 -4.80 5.52 5.70
N LEU A 65 -3.70 6.07 5.16
CA LEU A 65 -2.34 5.80 5.64
C LEU A 65 -2.14 6.02 7.14
N PRO A 66 -2.63 7.11 7.79
CA PRO A 66 -2.47 7.27 9.23
C PRO A 66 -3.13 6.14 10.04
N HIS A 67 -4.25 5.59 9.55
CA HIS A 67 -4.97 4.50 10.20
C HIS A 67 -4.28 3.16 10.00
N LEU A 68 -3.79 2.90 8.78
CA LEU A 68 -3.00 1.70 8.48
C LEU A 68 -1.71 1.70 9.31
N ARG A 69 -1.06 2.87 9.41
CA ARG A 69 0.15 3.08 10.22
C ARG A 69 -0.14 2.77 11.68
N ALA A 70 -1.17 3.39 12.25
CA ALA A 70 -1.57 3.13 13.63
C ALA A 70 -1.84 1.64 13.86
N ALA A 71 -2.55 0.96 12.95
CA ALA A 71 -2.83 -0.47 13.07
C ALA A 71 -1.54 -1.34 13.11
N VAL A 72 -0.52 -0.99 12.32
CA VAL A 72 0.77 -1.71 12.33
C VAL A 72 1.58 -1.38 13.59
N GLU A 73 1.69 -0.11 13.92
CA GLU A 73 2.51 0.35 15.05
C GLU A 73 1.95 -0.09 16.41
N THR A 74 0.62 -0.13 16.59
CA THR A 74 -0.01 -0.68 17.80
C THR A 74 0.23 -2.18 18.00
N ARG A 75 0.67 -2.87 16.93
CA ARG A 75 0.99 -4.29 16.91
C ARG A 75 2.50 -4.52 16.84
N ASN A 76 3.31 -3.56 17.28
CA ASN A 76 4.78 -3.64 17.27
C ASN A 76 5.35 -3.95 15.87
N GLY A 77 4.85 -3.27 14.84
CA GLY A 77 5.41 -3.30 13.49
C GLY A 77 5.77 -1.89 12.99
N CYS A 78 6.39 -1.81 11.81
CA CYS A 78 6.69 -0.54 11.14
C CYS A 78 5.98 -0.48 9.77
N LEU A 79 5.29 0.63 9.47
CA LEU A 79 4.70 0.83 8.14
C LEU A 79 5.59 1.72 7.25
N LEU A 80 6.07 1.17 6.14
CA LEU A 80 6.66 1.88 5.02
C LEU A 80 5.60 2.11 3.95
N HIS A 81 5.68 3.23 3.20
CA HIS A 81 4.70 3.54 2.15
C HIS A 81 5.40 4.00 0.87
N HIS A 82 4.87 3.56 -0.26
CA HIS A 82 5.17 4.08 -1.58
C HIS A 82 3.84 4.33 -2.30
N ASP A 83 3.68 5.48 -2.97
CA ASP A 83 2.41 5.87 -3.62
C ASP A 83 2.07 5.05 -4.87
N GLY A 84 3.05 4.35 -5.44
CA GLY A 84 2.89 3.61 -6.69
C GLY A 84 3.07 4.50 -7.93
N GLY A 85 3.67 5.68 -7.79
CA GLY A 85 4.14 6.52 -8.89
C GLY A 85 5.50 6.03 -9.38
N PHE A 86 5.52 5.29 -10.49
CA PHE A 86 6.72 4.54 -10.89
C PHE A 86 7.71 5.32 -11.79
N GLU A 87 7.30 6.45 -12.38
CA GLU A 87 8.10 7.12 -13.41
C GLU A 87 9.31 7.91 -12.88
N GLN A 88 9.36 8.31 -11.60
CA GLN A 88 10.53 9.01 -11.03
C GLN A 88 11.14 8.36 -9.78
N THR A 89 10.57 7.25 -9.29
CA THR A 89 10.83 6.76 -7.91
C THR A 89 11.30 5.31 -7.85
N THR A 90 11.64 4.67 -8.99
CA THR A 90 11.99 3.23 -9.02
C THR A 90 13.15 2.85 -8.07
N ARG A 91 14.21 3.65 -7.97
CA ARG A 91 15.30 3.39 -6.99
C ARG A 91 14.84 3.52 -5.54
N CYS A 92 13.91 4.42 -5.26
CA CYS A 92 13.32 4.58 -3.93
C CYS A 92 12.43 3.37 -3.60
N LEU A 93 11.69 2.82 -4.56
CA LEU A 93 10.93 1.60 -4.35
C LEU A 93 11.82 0.38 -4.05
N GLU A 94 12.91 0.18 -4.80
CA GLU A 94 13.83 -0.95 -4.54
C GLU A 94 14.39 -0.90 -3.11
N GLY A 95 14.85 0.26 -2.66
CA GLY A 95 15.32 0.44 -1.28
C GLY A 95 14.22 0.24 -0.22
N LEU A 96 12.97 0.58 -0.53
CA LEU A 96 11.84 0.30 0.37
C LEU A 96 11.51 -1.19 0.43
N VAL A 97 11.56 -1.90 -0.71
CA VAL A 97 11.34 -3.35 -0.77
C VAL A 97 12.44 -4.09 -0.03
N GLU A 98 13.70 -3.64 -0.14
CA GLU A 98 14.83 -4.21 0.59
C GLU A 98 14.62 -4.19 2.11
N ARG A 99 14.14 -3.04 2.62
CA ARG A 99 13.89 -2.79 4.04
C ARG A 99 12.61 -3.41 4.58
N ALA A 100 11.75 -3.94 3.72
CA ALA A 100 10.49 -4.55 4.12
C ALA A 100 10.64 -6.05 4.35
N ASP A 101 9.93 -6.57 5.34
CA ASP A 101 9.74 -8.01 5.57
C ASP A 101 8.60 -8.55 4.72
N VAL A 102 7.61 -7.70 4.41
CA VAL A 102 6.48 -8.05 3.53
C VAL A 102 6.00 -6.82 2.76
N VAL A 103 5.60 -7.04 1.51
CA VAL A 103 5.04 -6.02 0.63
C VAL A 103 3.56 -6.28 0.43
N VAL A 104 2.71 -5.32 0.77
CA VAL A 104 1.26 -5.35 0.59
C VAL A 104 0.86 -4.37 -0.51
N CYS A 105 0.08 -4.83 -1.49
CA CYS A 105 -0.30 -4.04 -2.66
C CYS A 105 -1.81 -4.09 -2.90
N PRO A 106 -2.58 -3.04 -2.56
CA PRO A 106 -3.98 -2.90 -2.97
C PRO A 106 -4.12 -2.78 -4.49
N VAL A 107 -4.70 -3.79 -5.13
CA VAL A 107 -4.79 -3.86 -6.61
C VAL A 107 -5.90 -2.99 -7.20
N ASP A 108 -6.81 -2.45 -6.38
CA ASP A 108 -7.91 -1.57 -6.79
C ASP A 108 -7.50 -0.11 -7.03
N CYS A 109 -6.26 0.25 -6.68
CA CYS A 109 -5.77 1.63 -6.76
C CYS A 109 -4.39 1.78 -7.43
N VAL A 110 -3.82 0.68 -7.94
CA VAL A 110 -2.61 0.68 -8.76
C VAL A 110 -2.93 0.16 -10.15
N SER A 111 -2.20 0.61 -11.17
CA SER A 111 -2.36 0.04 -12.51
C SER A 111 -1.91 -1.42 -12.56
N HIS A 112 -2.36 -2.16 -13.58
CA HIS A 112 -1.97 -3.56 -13.76
C HIS A 112 -0.44 -3.70 -13.89
N ASP A 113 0.17 -2.88 -14.74
CA ASP A 113 1.62 -2.89 -14.99
C ASP A 113 2.41 -2.51 -13.74
N ALA A 114 1.91 -1.57 -12.95
CA ALA A 114 2.44 -1.22 -11.64
C ALA A 114 2.51 -2.43 -10.71
N CYS A 115 1.39 -3.16 -10.57
CA CYS A 115 1.29 -4.33 -9.71
C CYS A 115 2.24 -5.45 -10.18
N LEU A 116 2.29 -5.73 -11.48
CA LEU A 116 3.19 -6.74 -12.06
C LEU A 116 4.65 -6.40 -11.80
N ARG A 117 5.03 -5.13 -11.93
CA ARG A 117 6.41 -4.69 -11.64
C ARG A 117 6.79 -4.84 -10.18
N VAL A 118 5.92 -4.44 -9.24
CA VAL A 118 6.17 -4.64 -7.80
C VAL A 118 6.31 -6.13 -7.49
N LYS A 119 5.42 -6.96 -8.03
CA LYS A 119 5.48 -8.43 -7.88
C LYS A 119 6.80 -9.00 -8.42
N GLY A 120 7.24 -8.54 -9.60
CA GLY A 120 8.52 -8.94 -10.19
C GLY A 120 9.72 -8.54 -9.34
N LEU A 121 9.70 -7.32 -8.79
CA LEU A 121 10.73 -6.83 -7.89
C LEU A 121 10.80 -7.63 -6.59
N CYS A 122 9.66 -7.88 -5.94
CA CYS A 122 9.58 -8.71 -4.74
C CYS A 122 10.12 -10.12 -5.00
N ARG A 123 9.75 -10.73 -6.14
CA ARG A 123 10.25 -12.05 -6.55
C ARG A 123 11.76 -12.08 -6.73
N ARG A 124 12.34 -11.04 -7.38
CA ARG A 124 13.80 -10.93 -7.55
C ARG A 124 14.55 -10.80 -6.23
N MET A 125 13.95 -10.13 -5.25
CA MET A 125 14.57 -9.85 -3.95
C MET A 125 14.18 -10.87 -2.86
N GLY A 126 13.43 -11.92 -3.20
CA GLY A 126 12.98 -12.93 -2.24
C GLY A 126 12.02 -12.38 -1.17
N LYS A 127 11.31 -11.28 -1.46
CA LYS A 127 10.40 -10.64 -0.50
C LYS A 127 8.96 -11.16 -0.68
N PRO A 128 8.25 -11.53 0.42
CA PRO A 128 6.84 -11.85 0.39
C PRO A 128 6.00 -10.71 -0.21
N PHE A 129 5.12 -11.05 -1.17
CA PHE A 129 4.22 -10.11 -1.82
C PHE A 129 2.77 -10.54 -1.63
N VAL A 130 1.96 -9.66 -1.02
CA VAL A 130 0.55 -9.91 -0.70
C VAL A 130 -0.34 -8.92 -1.47
N PRO A 131 -0.99 -9.36 -2.55
CA PRO A 131 -1.98 -8.54 -3.23
C PRO A 131 -3.26 -8.43 -2.38
N MET A 132 -3.80 -7.23 -2.25
CA MET A 132 -5.03 -6.95 -1.51
C MET A 132 -6.13 -6.49 -2.47
N ARG A 133 -7.32 -7.08 -2.37
CA ARG A 133 -8.45 -6.78 -3.28
C ARG A 133 -8.98 -5.36 -3.17
N SER A 134 -8.85 -4.71 -2.01
CA SER A 134 -9.29 -3.33 -1.80
C SER A 134 -8.38 -2.59 -0.83
N ALA A 135 -8.13 -1.31 -1.05
CA ALA A 135 -7.35 -0.42 -0.17
C ALA A 135 -8.03 -0.09 1.19
N GLY A 136 -8.99 -0.90 1.62
CA GLY A 136 -9.79 -0.70 2.83
C GLY A 136 -9.11 -1.21 4.10
N ALA A 137 -9.40 -0.56 5.23
CA ALA A 137 -8.83 -0.90 6.54
C ALA A 137 -9.14 -2.34 6.98
N THR A 138 -10.36 -2.84 6.69
CA THR A 138 -10.77 -4.22 7.00
C THR A 138 -9.95 -5.26 6.26
N SER A 139 -9.76 -5.08 4.94
CA SER A 139 -8.92 -5.98 4.13
C SER A 139 -7.48 -6.02 4.65
N PHE A 140 -6.96 -4.86 5.08
CA PHE A 140 -5.62 -4.75 5.63
C PHE A 140 -5.50 -5.39 7.02
N ALA A 141 -6.46 -5.17 7.92
CA ALA A 141 -6.47 -5.77 9.25
C ALA A 141 -6.40 -7.31 9.19
N ARG A 142 -7.18 -7.92 8.30
CA ARG A 142 -7.14 -9.37 8.06
C ARG A 142 -5.76 -9.87 7.60
N ILE A 143 -5.07 -9.10 6.76
CA ILE A 143 -3.69 -9.43 6.36
C ILE A 143 -2.75 -9.36 7.57
N LEU A 144 -2.85 -8.33 8.41
CA LEU A 144 -2.04 -8.23 9.63
C LEU A 144 -2.23 -9.42 10.57
N HIS A 145 -3.47 -9.91 10.70
CA HIS A 145 -3.75 -11.11 11.51
C HIS A 145 -3.09 -12.37 10.97
N SER A 146 -2.95 -12.51 9.65
CA SER A 146 -2.23 -13.65 9.07
C SER A 146 -0.73 -13.63 9.38
N PHE A 147 -0.13 -12.45 9.59
CA PHE A 147 1.32 -12.35 9.81
C PHE A 147 1.78 -12.76 11.20
N GLY A 148 1.01 -12.47 12.25
CA GLY A 148 1.42 -12.87 13.61
C GLY A 148 0.99 -14.28 14.02
N GLN A 149 0.40 -15.06 13.11
CA GLN A 149 0.26 -16.51 13.27
C GLN A 149 1.53 -17.26 12.86
N ASP A 150 2.45 -16.62 12.13
CA ASP A 150 3.72 -17.20 11.69
C ASP A 150 4.82 -17.17 12.78
N GLY A 151 4.48 -16.77 14.01
CA GLY A 151 5.43 -16.58 15.13
C GLY A 151 5.25 -17.53 16.32
N SER A 152 4.30 -18.48 16.29
CA SER A 152 4.03 -19.40 17.41
C SER A 152 4.62 -20.80 17.19
N GLY A 153 5.87 -20.88 16.75
CA GLY A 153 6.49 -22.16 16.39
C GLY A 153 8.00 -22.18 16.59
N GLU A 154 8.48 -21.94 17.81
CA GLU A 154 9.79 -22.37 18.30
C GLU A 154 9.91 -22.10 19.81
N ASP A 155 9.34 -23.01 20.62
CA ASP A 155 9.83 -23.35 21.97
C ASP A 155 9.01 -24.54 22.53
N ALA A 156 9.12 -25.68 21.86
CA ALA A 156 8.77 -26.99 22.42
C ALA A 156 9.45 -28.10 21.62
N ALA A 157 10.70 -28.41 21.98
CA ALA A 157 11.33 -29.75 21.97
C ALA A 157 12.83 -29.67 21.60
N HIS A 158 13.61 -30.46 22.36
CA HIS A 158 15.07 -30.75 22.29
C HIS A 158 15.90 -29.82 23.19
N HIS A 159 16.54 -30.26 24.27
CA HIS A 159 16.90 -31.60 24.76
C HIS A 159 16.96 -31.58 26.29
#